data_AF-A0A1C9LUD9-F1
#
_entry.id   AF-A0A1C9LUD9-F1
#
_cell.length_a   1.000
_cell.length_b   1.000
_cell.length_c   1.000
_cell.angle_alpha   90.00
_cell.angle_beta   90.00
_cell.angle_gamma   90.00
#
_symmetry.space_group_name_H-M   'P 1'
#
loop_
_entity.id
_entity.type
_entity.pdbx_description
1 polymer ?
#
loop_
_entity_poly.entity_id
_entity_poly.type
_entity_poly.pdbx_seq_one_letter_code
_entity_poly.pdbx_strand_id
1 'polypeptide(L)'
;MTLEKQLKQYITNLFSLPKDEKWECESIEEVADHILPDQYVRLGPLTNKILHTYTYYSDTLHKRHIYPFILYYQKQLIAIGYIDETNDMDFLYLHNTVMPLLDQRHLLEKENHNNE
;
A
#
# COMPACT_ATOMS: atom_id res chain seq x y z
N MET A 1 6.90 8.64 13.68
CA MET A 1 6.73 7.29 13.11
C MET A 1 6.70 7.42 11.59
N THR A 2 7.32 6.52 10.83
CA THR A 2 7.28 6.58 9.34
C THR A 2 6.04 5.87 8.82
N LEU A 3 5.56 6.25 7.64
CA LEU A 3 4.39 5.63 7.00
C LEU A 3 4.57 4.12 6.80
N GLU A 4 5.78 3.71 6.39
CA GLU A 4 6.19 2.30 6.31
C GLU A 4 5.98 1.55 7.63
N LYS A 5 6.41 2.13 8.76
CA LYS A 5 6.25 1.49 10.08
C LYS A 5 4.78 1.34 10.45
N GLN A 6 3.95 2.33 10.15
CA GLN A 6 2.51 2.28 10.39
C GLN A 6 1.85 1.20 9.52
N LEU A 7 2.20 1.12 8.23
CA LEU A 7 1.71 0.09 7.33
C LEU A 7 2.13 -1.31 7.80
N LYS A 8 3.40 -1.49 8.17
CA LYS A 8 3.91 -2.76 8.70
C LYS A 8 3.12 -3.19 9.95
N GLN A 9 2.92 -2.29 10.90
CA GLN A 9 2.17 -2.58 12.11
C GLN A 9 0.71 -2.95 11.80
N TYR A 10 0.06 -2.20 10.91
CA TYR A 10 -1.29 -2.50 10.47
C TYR A 10 -1.42 -3.89 9.86
N ILE A 11 -0.57 -4.23 8.87
CA ILE A 11 -0.60 -5.52 8.18
C ILE A 11 -0.26 -6.67 9.13
N THR A 12 0.77 -6.51 9.95
CA THR A 12 1.15 -7.56 10.92
C THR A 12 0.03 -7.84 11.92
N ASN A 13 -0.72 -6.82 12.37
CA ASN A 13 -1.87 -7.03 13.24
C ASN A 13 -3.04 -7.66 12.47
N LEU A 14 -3.39 -7.12 11.30
CA LEU A 14 -4.51 -7.57 10.48
C LEU A 14 -4.41 -9.07 10.14
N PHE A 15 -3.22 -9.53 9.77
CA PHE A 15 -2.97 -10.91 9.36
C PHE A 15 -2.30 -11.77 10.42
N SER A 16 -2.17 -11.26 11.65
CA SER A 16 -1.50 -11.95 12.78
C SER A 16 -0.09 -12.47 12.43
N LEU A 17 0.72 -11.62 11.78
CA LEU A 17 2.09 -11.92 11.35
C LEU A 17 3.12 -11.51 12.42
N PRO A 18 4.35 -12.07 12.38
CA PRO A 18 5.42 -11.70 13.30
C PRO A 18 5.82 -10.21 13.16
N LYS A 19 5.74 -9.45 14.26
CA LYS A 19 6.05 -8.01 14.28
C LYS A 19 7.55 -7.71 14.10
N ASP A 20 8.40 -8.61 14.60
CA ASP A 20 9.86 -8.44 14.62
C ASP A 20 10.54 -8.89 13.32
N GLU A 21 9.82 -9.58 12.43
CA GLU A 21 10.36 -10.01 11.14
C GLU A 21 10.74 -8.78 10.31
N LYS A 22 11.98 -8.76 9.80
CA LYS A 22 12.43 -7.68 8.91
C LYS A 22 11.72 -7.81 7.56
N TRP A 23 11.18 -6.70 7.09
CA TRP A 23 10.68 -6.60 5.72
C TRP A 23 11.75 -5.95 4.86
N GLU A 24 11.91 -6.47 3.65
CA GLU A 24 12.67 -5.82 2.60
C GLU A 24 11.70 -5.04 1.70
N CYS A 25 12.24 -4.11 0.92
CA CYS A 25 11.46 -3.28 0.00
C CYS A 25 12.03 -3.40 -1.40
N GLU A 26 11.17 -3.76 -2.36
CA GLU A 26 11.44 -3.59 -3.77
C GLU A 26 10.89 -2.24 -4.23
N SER A 27 11.68 -1.50 -5.01
CA SER A 27 11.31 -0.18 -5.52
C SER A 27 11.49 -0.15 -7.03
N ILE A 28 10.39 0.02 -7.77
CA ILE A 28 10.39 0.09 -9.23
C ILE A 28 9.50 1.24 -9.74
N GLU A 29 9.79 1.70 -10.95
CA GLU A 29 8.94 2.61 -11.71
C GLU A 29 8.04 1.80 -12.65
N GLU A 30 6.73 2.06 -12.61
CA GLU A 30 5.78 1.35 -13.46
C GLU A 30 4.56 2.22 -13.77
N VAL A 31 3.87 1.94 -14.88
CA VAL A 31 2.70 2.72 -15.33
C VAL A 31 1.50 2.40 -14.45
N ALA A 32 0.78 3.44 -14.00
CA ALA A 32 -0.39 3.30 -13.13
C ALA A 32 -1.44 2.33 -13.69
N ASP A 33 -1.64 2.34 -15.01
CA ASP A 33 -2.56 1.49 -15.78
C ASP A 33 -2.22 -0.01 -15.69
N HIS A 34 -0.97 -0.36 -15.38
CA HIS A 34 -0.54 -1.76 -15.22
C HIS A 34 -0.67 -2.27 -13.77
N ILE A 35 -0.93 -1.37 -12.82
CA ILE A 35 -0.89 -1.69 -11.40
C ILE A 35 -2.28 -1.51 -10.78
N LEU A 36 -2.88 -0.35 -10.96
CA LEU A 36 -4.11 0.02 -10.28
C LEU A 36 -5.33 -0.48 -11.06
N PRO A 37 -6.44 -0.83 -10.36
CA PRO A 37 -7.69 -1.21 -11.02
C PRO A 37 -8.20 -0.14 -11.99
N ASP A 38 -8.73 -0.57 -13.13
CA ASP A 38 -9.25 0.28 -14.20
C ASP A 38 -10.19 1.38 -13.70
N GLN A 39 -11.04 1.09 -12.71
CA GLN A 39 -11.99 2.04 -12.15
C GLN A 39 -11.34 3.30 -11.55
N TYR A 40 -10.05 3.24 -11.19
CA TYR A 40 -9.30 4.35 -10.61
C TYR A 40 -8.36 5.04 -11.62
N VAL A 41 -8.10 4.41 -12.76
CA VAL A 41 -7.12 4.91 -13.75
C VAL A 41 -7.78 5.31 -15.06
N ARG A 42 -8.75 4.54 -15.55
CA ARG A 42 -9.27 4.66 -16.91
C ARG A 42 -9.89 6.04 -17.16
N LEU A 43 -9.32 6.77 -18.13
CA LEU A 43 -9.71 8.15 -18.49
C LEU A 43 -9.57 9.15 -17.32
N GLY A 44 -8.92 8.75 -16.23
CA GLY A 44 -8.68 9.56 -15.05
C GLY A 44 -7.33 10.27 -15.10
N PRO A 45 -7.03 11.13 -14.12
CA PRO A 45 -5.77 11.88 -14.12
C PRO A 45 -4.55 10.98 -13.90
N LEU A 46 -4.72 9.73 -13.46
CA LEU A 46 -3.63 8.75 -13.32
C LEU A 46 -3.24 8.05 -14.62
N THR A 47 -4.04 8.14 -15.69
CA THR A 47 -3.77 7.47 -16.98
C THR A 47 -2.36 7.80 -17.50
N ASN A 48 -1.60 6.77 -17.87
CA ASN A 48 -0.22 6.80 -18.37
C ASN A 48 0.81 7.47 -17.44
N LYS A 49 0.49 7.68 -16.16
CA LYS A 49 1.47 8.21 -15.20
C LYS A 49 2.39 7.10 -14.71
N ILE A 50 3.69 7.35 -14.71
CA ILE A 50 4.70 6.48 -14.11
C ILE A 50 4.70 6.74 -12.59
N LEU A 51 4.40 5.71 -11.82
CA LEU A 51 4.42 5.72 -10.36
C LEU A 51 5.72 5.11 -9.85
N HIS A 52 6.28 5.67 -8.79
CA HIS A 52 7.26 4.97 -7.97
C HIS A 52 6.50 4.06 -7.02
N THR A 53 6.77 2.77 -7.13
CA THR A 53 6.15 1.73 -6.32
C THR A 53 7.14 1.26 -5.27
N TYR A 54 6.66 1.05 -4.05
CA TYR A 54 7.40 0.45 -2.95
C TYR A 54 6.60 -0.76 -2.49
N THR A 55 7.05 -1.96 -2.86
CA THR A 55 6.39 -3.22 -2.50
C THR A 55 7.22 -3.92 -1.44
N TYR A 56 6.59 -4.23 -0.31
CA TYR A 56 7.25 -4.85 0.84
C TYR A 56 7.12 -6.36 0.78
N TYR A 57 8.19 -7.06 1.16
CA TYR A 57 8.21 -8.51 1.19
C TYR A 57 9.04 -9.07 2.35
N SER A 58 8.70 -10.28 2.75
CA SER A 58 9.41 -11.11 3.73
C SER A 58 9.05 -12.58 3.47
N ASP A 59 9.71 -13.51 4.16
CA ASP A 59 9.39 -14.93 4.07
C ASP A 59 7.93 -15.20 4.46
N THR A 60 7.45 -14.55 5.53
CA THR A 60 6.07 -14.74 5.99
C THR A 60 5.06 -14.09 5.04
N LEU A 61 5.33 -12.88 4.56
CA LEU A 61 4.47 -12.20 3.58
C LEU A 61 4.34 -13.03 2.29
N HIS A 62 5.46 -13.56 1.78
CA HIS A 62 5.47 -14.39 0.57
C HIS A 62 4.67 -15.69 0.76
N LYS A 63 4.85 -16.39 1.88
CA LYS A 63 4.09 -17.62 2.21
C LYS A 63 2.60 -17.39 2.35
N ARG A 64 2.19 -16.18 2.75
CA ARG A 64 0.79 -15.79 2.92
C ARG A 64 0.21 -15.09 1.69
N HIS A 65 1.00 -14.89 0.63
CA HIS A 65 0.61 -14.15 -0.57
C HIS A 65 0.10 -12.73 -0.25
N ILE A 66 0.75 -12.04 0.69
CA ILE A 66 0.42 -10.66 1.06
C ILE A 66 1.52 -9.73 0.55
N TYR A 67 1.15 -8.71 -0.22
CA TYR A 67 2.08 -7.76 -0.83
C TYR A 67 1.67 -6.32 -0.47
N PRO A 68 2.11 -5.80 0.69
CA PRO A 68 1.87 -4.41 1.08
C PRO A 68 2.61 -3.46 0.14
N PHE A 69 1.97 -2.36 -0.24
CA PHE A 69 2.55 -1.39 -1.15
C PHE A 69 2.29 0.06 -0.75
N ILE A 70 3.20 0.95 -1.17
CA ILE A 70 3.02 2.39 -1.15
C ILE A 70 3.39 2.94 -2.52
N LEU A 71 2.51 3.77 -3.11
CA LEU A 71 2.71 4.35 -4.43
C LEU A 71 2.89 5.86 -4.34
N TYR A 72 3.84 6.40 -5.10
CA TYR A 72 4.09 7.84 -5.22
C TYR A 72 4.12 8.29 -6.67
N TYR A 73 3.68 9.53 -6.92
CA TYR A 73 3.88 10.25 -8.17
C TYR A 73 4.54 11.59 -7.85
N GLN A 74 5.74 11.84 -8.36
CA GLN A 74 6.46 13.11 -8.12
C GLN A 74 6.53 13.52 -6.63
N LYS A 75 6.81 12.55 -5.74
CA LYS A 75 6.83 12.69 -4.26
C LYS A 75 5.46 12.91 -3.60
N GLN A 76 4.37 13.00 -4.35
CA GLN A 76 3.01 12.98 -3.82
C GLN A 76 2.59 11.53 -3.57
N LEU A 77 2.06 11.26 -2.37
CA LEU A 77 1.49 9.96 -2.03
C LEU A 77 0.24 9.72 -2.88
N ILE A 78 0.21 8.59 -3.57
CA ILE A 78 -0.90 8.18 -4.46
C ILE A 78 -1.73 7.09 -3.81
N ALA A 79 -1.11 6.04 -3.29
CA ALA A 79 -1.85 4.95 -2.68
C ALA A 79 -1.07 4.30 -1.53
N ILE A 80 -1.83 3.76 -0.59
CA ILE A 80 -1.35 2.84 0.44
C ILE A 80 -2.31 1.66 0.42
N GLY A 81 -1.77 0.44 0.36
CA GLY A 81 -2.61 -0.75 0.31
C GLY A 81 -1.83 -2.04 0.45
N TYR A 82 -2.50 -3.13 0.18
CA TYR A 82 -1.91 -4.45 0.04
C TYR A 82 -2.69 -5.26 -0.99
N ILE A 83 -2.00 -6.22 -1.60
CA ILE A 83 -2.63 -7.33 -2.32
C ILE A 83 -2.64 -8.53 -1.37
N ASP A 84 -3.74 -9.26 -1.30
CA ASP A 84 -3.84 -10.48 -0.48
C ASP A 84 -3.90 -11.77 -1.32
N GLU A 85 -4.18 -12.89 -0.66
CA GLU A 85 -4.22 -14.21 -1.29
C GLU A 85 -5.32 -14.38 -2.36
N THR A 86 -6.33 -13.51 -2.42
CA THR A 86 -7.33 -13.53 -3.50
C THR A 86 -6.87 -12.75 -4.74
N ASN A 87 -5.69 -12.11 -4.67
CA ASN A 87 -5.20 -11.11 -5.61
C ASN A 87 -6.05 -9.84 -5.67
N ASP A 88 -6.89 -9.58 -4.67
CA ASP A 88 -7.63 -8.32 -4.59
C ASP A 88 -6.74 -7.22 -3.99
N MET A 89 -6.90 -6.00 -4.52
CA MET A 89 -6.23 -4.81 -3.98
C MET A 89 -7.11 -4.10 -2.96
N ASP A 90 -6.66 -4.11 -1.72
CA ASP A 90 -7.26 -3.32 -0.65
C ASP A 90 -6.49 -2.01 -0.45
N PHE A 91 -7.24 -0.91 -0.34
CA PHE A 91 -6.70 0.44 -0.24
C PHE A 91 -7.04 1.06 1.11
N LEU A 92 -6.02 1.56 1.81
CA LEU A 92 -6.16 2.44 2.97
C LEU A 92 -6.15 3.91 2.58
N TYR A 93 -5.55 4.23 1.43
CA TYR A 93 -5.51 5.56 0.88
C TYR A 93 -5.42 5.47 -0.65
N LEU A 94 -6.12 6.36 -1.33
CA LEU A 94 -6.04 6.53 -2.78
C LEU A 94 -6.27 7.99 -3.18
N HIS A 95 -5.37 8.56 -3.98
CA HIS A 95 -5.43 9.92 -4.49
C HIS A 95 -5.14 9.92 -5.99
N ASN A 96 -6.00 10.55 -6.79
CA ASN A 96 -5.88 10.52 -8.25
C ASN A 96 -5.02 11.66 -8.82
N THR A 97 -4.02 12.16 -8.08
CA THR A 97 -3.31 13.46 -8.29
C THR A 97 -4.12 14.75 -8.20
N VAL A 98 -5.46 14.74 -8.28
CA VAL A 98 -6.31 15.94 -8.17
C VAL A 98 -6.98 16.02 -6.79
N MET A 99 -7.55 14.90 -6.31
CA MET A 99 -8.22 14.80 -5.02
C MET A 99 -8.06 13.40 -4.42
N PRO A 100 -8.21 13.25 -3.09
CA PRO A 100 -8.39 11.94 -2.46
C PRO A 100 -9.67 11.28 -2.97
N LEU A 101 -9.56 10.03 -3.39
CA LEU A 101 -10.69 9.16 -3.72
C LEU A 101 -11.12 8.32 -2.51
N LEU A 102 -10.15 7.90 -1.70
CA LEU A 102 -10.36 7.13 -0.47
C LEU A 102 -9.33 7.55 0.57
N ASP A 103 -9.77 7.73 1.83
CA ASP A 103 -8.87 8.01 2.95
C ASP A 103 -9.33 7.30 4.23
N GLN A 104 -8.72 6.16 4.49
CA GLN A 104 -8.90 5.35 5.69
C GLN A 104 -7.61 5.28 6.52
N ARG A 105 -6.70 6.26 6.38
CA ARG A 105 -5.41 6.26 7.11
C ARG A 105 -5.57 6.30 8.62
N HIS A 106 -6.72 6.69 9.15
CA HIS A 106 -7.03 6.56 10.57
C HIS A 106 -6.95 5.11 11.09
N LEU A 107 -7.07 4.10 10.22
CA LEU A 107 -6.85 2.68 10.57
C LEU A 107 -5.38 2.39 10.88
N LEU A 108 -4.45 3.09 10.22
CA LEU A 108 -3.01 3.03 10.52
C LEU A 108 -2.68 3.65 11.90
N GLU A 109 -3.55 4.53 12.39
CA GLU A 109 -3.39 5.23 13.67
C GLU A 109 -3.99 4.44 14.84
N LYS A 110 -5.18 3.85 14.66
CA LYS A 110 -5.86 3.05 15.70
C LYS A 110 -5.02 1.86 16.20
N GLU A 111 -4.25 1.24 15.32
CA GLU A 111 -3.35 0.14 15.69
C GLU A 111 -2.18 0.58 16.59
N ASN A 112 -1.92 1.89 16.71
CA ASN A 112 -0.91 2.39 17.63
C ASN A 112 -1.44 2.53 19.07
N HIS A 113 -2.74 2.74 19.25
CA HIS A 113 -3.36 2.92 20.57
C HIS A 113 -3.76 1.60 21.24
N ASN A 114 -3.91 0.51 20.49
CA ASN A 114 -4.26 -0.80 21.03
C ASN A 114 -3.04 -1.63 21.49
N ASN A 115 -1.82 -1.10 21.39
CA ASN A 115 -0.58 -1.75 21.84
C ASN A 115 -0.01 -1.11 23.12
N GLU A 116 -0.81 -0.32 23.86
CA GLU A 116 -0.49 0.16 25.23
C GLU A 116 -1.15 -0.71 26.32
#